data_AF-A0A662BXP0-F1
#
_entry.id   AF-A0A662BXP0-F1
#
_cell.length_a   1.000
_cell.length_b   1.000
_cell.length_c   1.000
_cell.angle_alpha   90.00
_cell.angle_beta   90.00
_cell.angle_gamma   90.00
#
_symmetry.space_group_name_H-M   'P 1'
#
loop_
_entity.id
_entity.type
_entity.pdbx_description
1 polymer ?
#
loop_
_entity_poly.entity_id
_entity_poly.type
_entity_poly.pdbx_seq_one_letter_code
_entity_poly.pdbx_strand_id
1 'polypeptide(L)'
;MTMKKLFFVLAFLISHNIFCNPTVPLPVISEFFYNEGNWQIELYFSWEWHGKYGIQGFEDLQLVCNSGEALFIDGLKFQWDSIIVIDQTMLASAFFINPDEDNISVKFSDGSGGWHWICEGIEYGPEPNLYNTTGPKPEQSICMQYFYINGFPYSYRKMKQSPPTIGSDPFNVSSRTSFSGFVFDQNMQPVEGTKFVYCEETLCYGNTVPAYACFETDANGYFETDGLFSNWHFFELTKDGYVFMEDIVFMEPDSVYYKEYYLTGVGVKTVNLMKDIEVVTAPNPFSHKTTFHISIPQELDWSEARITIFNMKGQEIDFIPIVGNPWAGGKVILDWVPGNANNIGPGLYLYTMELDGKLIKSEKLIINE
;
A
#
# COMPACT_ATOMS: atom_id res chain seq x y z
N MET A 1 17.84 -44.90 -9.05
CA MET A 1 17.78 -43.76 -8.11
C MET A 1 17.34 -44.30 -6.76
N THR A 2 18.11 -44.12 -5.68
CA THR A 2 17.75 -44.63 -4.35
C THR A 2 16.54 -43.88 -3.80
N MET A 3 15.69 -44.54 -3.00
CA MET A 3 14.43 -43.99 -2.47
C MET A 3 14.62 -42.62 -1.77
N LYS A 4 15.77 -42.40 -1.11
CA LYS A 4 16.16 -41.11 -0.52
C LYS A 4 16.29 -39.97 -1.55
N LYS A 5 16.84 -40.23 -2.74
CA LYS A 5 17.01 -39.21 -3.80
C LYS A 5 15.66 -38.81 -4.40
N LEU A 6 14.73 -39.77 -4.53
CA LEU A 6 13.37 -39.49 -5.00
C LEU A 6 12.62 -38.60 -4.02
N PHE A 7 12.76 -38.86 -2.70
CA PHE A 7 12.16 -38.03 -1.66
C PHE A 7 12.68 -36.59 -1.69
N PHE A 8 14.00 -36.38 -1.85
CA PHE A 8 14.55 -35.02 -1.96
C PHE A 8 14.08 -34.29 -3.23
N VAL A 9 13.99 -34.97 -4.37
CA VAL A 9 13.44 -34.35 -5.59
C VAL A 9 11.96 -34.01 -5.41
N LEU A 10 11.17 -34.88 -4.76
CA LEU A 10 9.76 -34.60 -4.49
C LEU A 10 9.60 -33.44 -3.50
N ALA A 11 10.40 -33.40 -2.43
CA ALA A 11 10.40 -32.31 -1.45
C ALA A 11 10.84 -30.99 -2.08
N PHE A 12 11.83 -31.01 -2.97
CA PHE A 12 12.28 -29.82 -3.70
C PHE A 12 11.22 -29.32 -4.69
N LEU A 13 10.55 -30.23 -5.40
CA LEU A 13 9.43 -29.90 -6.28
C LEU A 13 8.23 -29.37 -5.50
N ILE A 14 7.91 -29.94 -4.33
CA ILE A 14 6.85 -29.43 -3.46
C ILE A 14 7.26 -28.04 -2.94
N SER A 15 8.47 -27.86 -2.40
CA SER A 15 8.96 -26.55 -1.90
C SER A 15 8.98 -25.47 -2.97
N HIS A 16 9.26 -25.82 -4.23
CA HIS A 16 9.23 -24.88 -5.35
C HIS A 16 7.80 -24.48 -5.75
N ASN A 17 6.79 -25.30 -5.41
CA ASN A 17 5.38 -25.01 -5.66
C ASN A 17 4.64 -24.41 -4.45
N ILE A 18 5.28 -24.25 -3.28
CA ILE A 18 4.67 -23.58 -2.10
C ILE A 18 4.92 -22.07 -2.06
N PHE A 19 5.39 -21.48 -3.15
CA PHE A 19 5.26 -20.03 -3.33
C PHE A 19 3.79 -19.71 -3.64
N CYS A 20 2.93 -19.86 -2.63
CA CYS A 20 1.64 -19.21 -2.60
C CYS A 20 1.94 -17.72 -2.43
N ASN A 21 2.21 -17.01 -3.52
CA ASN A 21 1.98 -15.58 -3.53
C ASN A 21 0.48 -15.42 -3.28
N PRO A 22 0.04 -14.86 -2.14
CA PRO A 22 -1.36 -14.53 -1.99
C PRO A 22 -1.69 -13.55 -3.12
N THR A 23 -2.46 -13.99 -4.10
CA THR A 23 -3.06 -13.07 -5.06
C THR A 23 -4.03 -12.23 -4.24
N VAL A 24 -3.75 -10.92 -4.16
CA VAL A 24 -4.71 -9.97 -3.61
C VAL A 24 -5.85 -9.95 -4.63
N PRO A 25 -7.02 -10.51 -4.30
CA PRO A 25 -8.10 -10.59 -5.26
C PRO A 25 -8.56 -9.17 -5.61
N LEU A 26 -8.95 -8.97 -6.86
CA LEU A 26 -9.36 -7.66 -7.36
C LEU A 26 -10.52 -7.09 -6.53
N PRO A 27 -10.53 -5.77 -6.23
CA PRO A 27 -11.68 -5.14 -5.59
C PRO A 27 -12.96 -5.43 -6.36
N VAL A 28 -14.06 -5.65 -5.64
CA VAL A 28 -15.35 -5.94 -6.28
C VAL A 28 -15.92 -4.71 -6.95
N ILE A 29 -15.78 -3.53 -6.33
CA ILE A 29 -16.23 -2.27 -6.93
C ILE A 29 -15.06 -1.70 -7.71
N SER A 30 -15.18 -1.62 -9.04
CA SER A 30 -14.15 -1.06 -9.92
C SER A 30 -14.35 0.44 -10.15
N GLU A 31 -15.59 0.92 -10.22
CA GLU A 31 -15.90 2.33 -10.46
C GLU A 31 -17.24 2.74 -9.82
N PHE A 32 -17.31 3.98 -9.33
CA PHE A 32 -18.51 4.59 -8.75
C PHE A 32 -18.74 5.96 -9.39
N PHE A 33 -19.90 6.13 -10.02
CA PHE A 33 -20.35 7.36 -10.65
C PHE A 33 -21.53 7.95 -9.88
N TYR A 34 -21.55 9.28 -9.72
CA TYR A 34 -22.68 10.00 -9.13
C TYR A 34 -22.89 11.34 -9.84
N ASN A 35 -24.13 11.60 -10.23
CA ASN A 35 -24.55 12.86 -10.82
C ASN A 35 -25.98 13.22 -10.37
N GLU A 36 -26.09 14.22 -9.51
CA GLU A 36 -27.37 14.78 -9.03
C GLU A 36 -28.37 13.73 -8.50
N GLY A 37 -27.87 12.75 -7.74
CA GLY A 37 -28.69 11.68 -7.14
C GLY A 37 -28.88 10.46 -8.03
N ASN A 38 -28.49 10.53 -9.30
CA ASN A 38 -28.35 9.36 -10.16
C ASN A 38 -26.96 8.78 -9.96
N TRP A 39 -26.88 7.58 -9.42
CA TRP A 39 -25.61 6.89 -9.21
C TRP A 39 -25.57 5.59 -9.99
N GLN A 40 -24.37 5.19 -10.36
CA GLN A 40 -24.07 3.89 -10.93
C GLN A 40 -22.83 3.33 -10.24
N ILE A 41 -22.84 2.02 -9.98
CA ILE A 41 -21.69 1.32 -9.43
C ILE A 41 -21.32 0.21 -10.42
N GLU A 42 -20.06 0.18 -10.81
CA GLU A 42 -19.47 -0.89 -11.60
C GLU A 42 -18.93 -1.98 -10.66
N LEU A 43 -19.47 -3.18 -10.79
CA LEU A 43 -19.02 -4.36 -10.08
C LEU A 43 -18.26 -5.29 -11.02
N TYR A 44 -17.16 -5.85 -10.53
CA TYR A 44 -16.36 -6.86 -11.19
C TYR A 44 -16.03 -8.01 -10.23
N PHE A 45 -16.58 -9.18 -10.51
CA PHE A 45 -16.33 -10.39 -9.72
C PHE A 45 -15.42 -11.33 -10.50
N SER A 46 -14.14 -11.40 -10.13
CA SER A 46 -13.26 -12.43 -10.69
C SER A 46 -13.68 -13.83 -10.23
N TRP A 47 -13.42 -14.86 -11.06
CA TRP A 47 -13.70 -16.26 -10.73
C TRP A 47 -13.04 -16.73 -9.42
N GLU A 48 -11.97 -16.07 -8.98
CA GLU A 48 -11.26 -16.37 -7.73
C GLU A 48 -12.18 -16.22 -6.49
N TRP A 49 -13.16 -15.31 -6.54
CA TRP A 49 -14.10 -15.10 -5.46
C TRP A 49 -15.07 -16.28 -5.28
N HIS A 50 -15.45 -16.97 -6.36
CA HIS A 50 -16.38 -18.11 -6.32
C HIS A 50 -15.85 -19.24 -5.41
N GLY A 51 -14.61 -19.67 -5.62
CA GLY A 51 -14.01 -20.77 -4.88
C GLY A 51 -13.70 -20.44 -3.42
N LYS A 52 -13.50 -19.16 -3.11
CA LYS A 52 -13.08 -18.71 -1.78
C LYS A 52 -14.24 -18.40 -0.84
N TYR A 53 -15.36 -17.88 -1.36
CA TYR A 53 -16.46 -17.39 -0.54
C TYR A 53 -17.81 -18.04 -0.83
N GLY A 54 -17.89 -18.90 -1.85
CA GLY A 54 -19.11 -19.64 -2.16
C GLY A 54 -20.25 -18.80 -2.73
N ILE A 55 -20.00 -17.53 -3.06
CA ILE A 55 -20.96 -16.62 -3.71
C ILE A 55 -21.50 -17.29 -4.98
N GLN A 56 -22.81 -17.50 -5.08
CA GLN A 56 -23.48 -18.10 -6.25
C GLN A 56 -24.16 -17.04 -7.12
N GLY A 57 -24.62 -15.95 -6.53
CA GLY A 57 -25.33 -14.89 -7.24
C GLY A 57 -25.56 -13.63 -6.41
N PHE A 58 -26.39 -12.73 -6.94
CA PHE A 58 -26.73 -11.46 -6.29
C PHE A 58 -27.56 -11.64 -5.01
N GLU A 59 -28.27 -12.75 -4.87
CA GLU A 59 -29.00 -13.15 -3.66
C GLU A 59 -28.08 -13.33 -2.44
N ASP A 60 -26.81 -13.61 -2.67
CA ASP A 60 -25.80 -13.76 -1.62
C ASP A 60 -25.13 -12.42 -1.28
N LEU A 61 -25.52 -11.32 -1.93
CA LEU A 61 -24.83 -10.03 -1.85
C LEU A 61 -25.67 -8.94 -1.20
N GLN A 62 -24.99 -8.03 -0.52
CA GLN A 62 -25.56 -6.83 0.06
C GLN A 62 -24.66 -5.64 -0.23
N LEU A 63 -25.25 -4.56 -0.73
CA LEU A 63 -24.57 -3.27 -0.88
C LEU A 63 -24.70 -2.49 0.42
N VAL A 64 -23.61 -1.90 0.89
CA VAL A 64 -23.55 -1.19 2.18
C VAL A 64 -22.84 0.15 1.98
N CYS A 65 -23.39 1.20 2.57
CA CYS A 65 -22.76 2.52 2.70
C CYS A 65 -22.82 3.00 4.15
N ASN A 66 -22.30 4.19 4.44
CA ASN A 66 -22.37 4.77 5.79
C ASN A 66 -23.80 5.03 6.24
N SER A 67 -24.71 5.31 5.30
CA SER A 67 -26.10 5.69 5.61
C SER A 67 -27.06 4.50 5.67
N GLY A 68 -26.68 3.32 5.18
CA GLY A 68 -27.56 2.16 5.16
C GLY A 68 -27.06 1.00 4.31
N GLU A 69 -27.97 0.06 4.08
CA GLU A 69 -27.71 -1.16 3.33
C GLU A 69 -28.91 -1.50 2.44
N ALA A 70 -28.64 -2.18 1.33
CA ALA A 70 -29.65 -2.64 0.40
C ALA A 70 -29.28 -4.01 -0.16
N LEU A 71 -30.28 -4.89 -0.21
CA LEU A 71 -30.19 -6.17 -0.93
C LEU A 71 -30.49 -5.96 -2.41
N PHE A 72 -29.99 -6.87 -3.24
CA PHE A 72 -30.35 -6.92 -4.64
C PHE A 72 -31.74 -7.54 -4.84
N ILE A 73 -32.42 -7.18 -5.94
CA ILE A 73 -33.68 -7.84 -6.33
C ILE A 73 -33.44 -9.26 -6.85
N ASP A 74 -34.44 -10.12 -6.72
CA ASP A 74 -34.38 -11.49 -7.24
C ASP A 74 -34.29 -11.53 -8.77
N GLY A 75 -33.57 -12.53 -9.30
CA GLY A 75 -33.54 -12.85 -10.73
C GLY A 75 -32.55 -12.02 -11.56
N LEU A 76 -31.70 -11.20 -10.92
CA LEU A 76 -30.56 -10.58 -11.60
C LEU A 76 -29.61 -11.64 -12.14
N LYS A 77 -29.04 -11.38 -13.33
CA LYS A 77 -28.04 -12.26 -13.91
C LYS A 77 -26.68 -11.94 -13.31
N PHE A 78 -26.09 -12.93 -12.66
CA PHE A 78 -24.73 -12.87 -12.18
C PHE A 78 -23.77 -13.47 -13.22
N GLN A 79 -22.63 -12.82 -13.46
CA GLN A 79 -21.62 -13.29 -14.40
C GLN A 79 -20.22 -13.01 -13.86
N TRP A 80 -19.40 -14.07 -13.83
CA TRP A 80 -17.99 -13.99 -13.45
C TRP A 80 -17.13 -13.34 -14.54
N ASP A 81 -16.02 -12.73 -14.12
CA ASP A 81 -15.01 -12.12 -14.98
C ASP A 81 -15.61 -11.11 -15.97
N SER A 82 -16.69 -10.44 -15.56
CA SER A 82 -17.48 -9.54 -16.39
C SER A 82 -17.89 -8.31 -15.60
N ILE A 83 -17.98 -7.19 -16.30
CA ILE A 83 -18.48 -5.93 -15.74
C ILE A 83 -19.98 -6.04 -15.55
N ILE A 84 -20.46 -5.70 -14.35
CA ILE A 84 -21.88 -5.56 -14.04
C ILE A 84 -22.12 -4.15 -13.51
N VAL A 85 -22.87 -3.36 -14.27
CA VAL A 85 -23.26 -2.00 -13.85
C VAL A 85 -24.59 -2.10 -13.12
N ILE A 86 -24.61 -1.64 -11.87
CA ILE A 86 -25.80 -1.60 -11.03
C ILE A 86 -26.22 -0.16 -10.76
N ASP A 87 -27.51 0.01 -10.52
CA ASP A 87 -28.13 1.26 -10.08
C ASP A 87 -29.26 0.96 -9.07
N GLN A 88 -29.98 1.99 -8.65
CA GLN A 88 -31.09 1.88 -7.71
C GLN A 88 -32.20 0.90 -8.16
N THR A 89 -32.37 0.66 -9.47
CA THR A 89 -33.42 -0.23 -10.00
C THR A 89 -33.14 -1.72 -9.75
N MET A 90 -31.89 -2.06 -9.43
CA MET A 90 -31.46 -3.42 -9.13
C MET A 90 -31.49 -3.75 -7.62
N LEU A 91 -31.93 -2.81 -6.79
CA LEU A 91 -31.95 -2.95 -5.34
C LEU A 91 -33.38 -3.10 -4.81
N ALA A 92 -33.55 -3.93 -3.79
CA ALA A 92 -34.83 -4.22 -3.14
C ALA A 92 -35.33 -3.07 -2.25
N SER A 93 -34.43 -2.15 -1.87
CA SER A 93 -34.72 -0.96 -1.06
C SER A 93 -33.94 0.26 -1.56
N ALA A 94 -34.38 1.45 -1.15
CA ALA A 94 -33.66 2.68 -1.42
C ALA A 94 -32.25 2.63 -0.81
N PHE A 95 -31.25 3.07 -1.56
CA PHE A 95 -29.86 3.13 -1.15
C PHE A 95 -29.36 4.57 -1.32
N PHE A 96 -29.11 5.22 -0.19
CA PHE A 96 -28.80 6.64 -0.14
C PHE A 96 -27.29 6.83 -0.06
N ILE A 97 -26.71 7.43 -1.10
CA ILE A 97 -25.28 7.72 -1.14
C ILE A 97 -25.08 9.19 -0.82
N ASN A 98 -24.20 9.49 0.15
CA ASN A 98 -23.83 10.86 0.43
C ASN A 98 -22.72 11.30 -0.55
N PRO A 99 -22.94 12.32 -1.41
CA PRO A 99 -21.97 12.71 -2.43
C PRO A 99 -20.68 13.32 -1.87
N ASP A 100 -20.70 13.85 -0.64
CA ASP A 100 -19.55 14.54 -0.05
C ASP A 100 -18.60 13.58 0.66
N GLU A 101 -19.14 12.56 1.33
CA GLU A 101 -18.38 11.51 2.01
C GLU A 101 -19.20 10.23 2.13
N ASP A 102 -18.62 9.08 1.78
CA ASP A 102 -19.25 7.77 1.99
C ASP A 102 -18.22 6.64 1.95
N ASN A 103 -18.63 5.44 2.35
CA ASN A 103 -17.88 4.20 2.17
C ASN A 103 -18.79 3.13 1.57
N ILE A 104 -18.77 3.01 0.25
CA ILE A 104 -19.58 2.07 -0.51
C ILE A 104 -18.83 0.75 -0.62
N SER A 105 -19.40 -0.33 -0.10
CA SER A 105 -18.77 -1.65 -0.04
C SER A 105 -19.80 -2.76 -0.31
N VAL A 106 -19.31 -3.98 -0.58
CA VAL A 106 -20.16 -5.16 -0.80
C VAL A 106 -19.88 -6.21 0.28
N LYS A 107 -20.95 -6.72 0.89
CA LYS A 107 -20.91 -7.89 1.78
C LYS A 107 -21.50 -9.10 1.09
N PHE A 108 -21.10 -10.28 1.54
CA PHE A 108 -21.71 -11.55 1.15
C PHE A 108 -22.28 -12.31 2.35
N SER A 109 -23.29 -13.13 2.11
CA SER A 109 -23.85 -14.09 3.07
C SER A 109 -23.15 -15.43 2.92
N ASP A 110 -22.75 -16.04 4.04
CA ASP A 110 -22.18 -17.40 4.06
C ASP A 110 -23.25 -18.50 4.24
N GLY A 111 -24.53 -18.13 4.22
CA GLY A 111 -25.66 -19.03 4.46
C GLY A 111 -25.89 -19.39 5.94
N SER A 112 -25.04 -18.92 6.86
CA SER A 112 -25.23 -19.09 8.31
C SER A 112 -26.10 -18.00 8.95
N GLY A 113 -26.57 -17.04 8.14
CA GLY A 113 -27.29 -15.85 8.57
C GLY A 113 -26.38 -14.67 8.92
N GLY A 114 -25.07 -14.80 8.74
CA GLY A 114 -24.08 -13.73 8.88
C GLY A 114 -23.76 -13.04 7.55
N TRP A 115 -23.39 -11.77 7.64
CA TRP A 115 -22.88 -10.98 6.51
C TRP A 115 -21.41 -10.64 6.73
N HIS A 116 -20.59 -10.86 5.71
CA HIS A 116 -19.14 -10.70 5.77
C HIS A 116 -18.66 -9.77 4.65
N TRP A 117 -17.64 -8.96 4.94
CA TRP A 117 -17.04 -8.10 3.92
C TRP A 117 -16.30 -8.93 2.88
N ILE A 118 -16.55 -8.66 1.59
CA ILE A 118 -15.84 -9.34 0.49
C ILE A 118 -14.43 -8.75 0.36
N CYS A 119 -14.35 -7.43 0.21
CA CYS A 119 -13.12 -6.66 0.08
C CYS A 119 -13.32 -5.23 0.58
N GLU A 120 -12.26 -4.42 0.52
CA GLU A 120 -12.37 -2.97 0.67
C GLU A 120 -13.23 -2.38 -0.45
N GLY A 121 -14.07 -1.41 -0.11
CA GLY A 121 -14.91 -0.68 -1.07
C GLY A 121 -14.32 0.66 -1.50
N ILE A 122 -15.19 1.51 -2.04
CA ILE A 122 -14.88 2.89 -2.39
C ILE A 122 -15.26 3.79 -1.21
N GLU A 123 -14.24 4.20 -0.49
CA GLU A 123 -14.32 5.31 0.46
C GLU A 123 -14.04 6.62 -0.28
N TYR A 124 -14.64 7.71 0.17
CA TYR A 124 -14.32 9.09 -0.23
C TYR A 124 -14.74 10.09 0.83
N GLY A 125 -14.07 11.24 0.86
CA GLY A 125 -14.33 12.32 1.79
C GLY A 125 -13.35 13.50 1.65
N PRO A 126 -13.58 14.59 2.38
CA PRO A 126 -12.73 15.78 2.32
C PRO A 126 -11.38 15.61 3.04
N GLU A 127 -11.23 14.57 3.88
CA GLU A 127 -10.00 14.35 4.64
C GLU A 127 -8.86 13.83 3.73
N PRO A 128 -7.69 14.48 3.73
CA PRO A 128 -6.56 14.03 2.94
C PRO A 128 -6.07 12.66 3.39
N ASN A 129 -6.07 11.69 2.47
CA ASN A 129 -5.56 10.34 2.71
C ASN A 129 -5.07 9.73 1.39
N LEU A 130 -3.91 9.07 1.41
CA LEU A 130 -3.28 8.41 0.25
C LEU A 130 -4.13 7.29 -0.38
N TYR A 131 -5.03 6.71 0.41
CA TYR A 131 -5.93 5.62 0.02
C TYR A 131 -7.36 6.08 -0.23
N ASN A 132 -7.59 7.40 -0.18
CA ASN A 132 -8.90 8.00 -0.36
C ASN A 132 -8.91 9.10 -1.43
N THR A 133 -10.11 9.52 -1.81
CA THR A 133 -10.32 10.66 -2.71
C THR A 133 -11.45 11.54 -2.19
N THR A 134 -11.65 12.73 -2.77
CA THR A 134 -12.89 13.49 -2.58
C THR A 134 -14.03 12.89 -3.42
N GLY A 135 -15.26 13.23 -3.06
CA GLY A 135 -16.44 12.80 -3.81
C GLY A 135 -16.40 13.20 -5.30
N PRO A 136 -17.07 12.41 -6.16
CA PRO A 136 -17.19 12.75 -7.58
C PRO A 136 -18.03 14.02 -7.77
N LYS A 137 -17.58 14.92 -8.65
CA LYS A 137 -18.40 16.05 -9.13
C LYS A 137 -19.31 15.55 -10.27
N PRO A 138 -20.29 16.35 -10.72
CA PRO A 138 -21.05 16.04 -11.92
C PRO A 138 -20.14 15.63 -13.08
N GLU A 139 -20.52 14.55 -13.79
CA GLU A 139 -19.74 13.95 -14.88
C GLU A 139 -18.37 13.39 -14.48
N GLN A 140 -18.19 13.03 -13.21
CA GLN A 140 -16.99 12.34 -12.72
C GLN A 140 -17.36 11.05 -12.01
N SER A 141 -16.38 10.17 -11.91
CA SER A 141 -16.47 8.95 -11.12
C SER A 141 -15.23 8.78 -10.24
N ILE A 142 -15.32 7.86 -9.28
CA ILE A 142 -14.19 7.33 -8.55
C ILE A 142 -13.92 5.93 -9.10
N CYS A 143 -12.73 5.71 -9.65
CA CYS A 143 -12.30 4.43 -10.21
C CYS A 143 -11.10 3.88 -9.43
N MET A 144 -11.02 2.56 -9.34
CA MET A 144 -9.96 1.83 -8.66
C MET A 144 -8.80 1.53 -9.62
N GLN A 145 -7.76 2.35 -9.69
CA GLN A 145 -6.62 2.03 -10.55
C GLN A 145 -5.79 0.88 -9.99
N TYR A 146 -5.55 -0.14 -10.80
CA TYR A 146 -4.63 -1.22 -10.47
C TYR A 146 -3.20 -0.92 -10.94
N PHE A 147 -2.21 -1.14 -10.07
CA PHE A 147 -0.80 -0.97 -10.38
C PHE A 147 -0.09 -2.31 -10.45
N TYR A 148 0.67 -2.49 -11.52
CA TYR A 148 1.53 -3.65 -11.71
C TYR A 148 2.98 -3.23 -11.55
N ILE A 149 3.80 -3.99 -10.82
CA ILE A 149 5.26 -3.84 -10.78
C ILE A 149 5.89 -5.08 -11.41
N ASN A 150 6.72 -4.90 -12.44
CA ASN A 150 7.36 -6.02 -13.16
C ASN A 150 6.35 -7.10 -13.63
N GLY A 151 5.14 -6.68 -14.01
CA GLY A 151 4.06 -7.57 -14.44
C GLY A 151 3.29 -8.27 -13.32
N PHE A 152 3.62 -8.01 -12.06
CA PHE A 152 2.90 -8.57 -10.91
C PHE A 152 1.95 -7.55 -10.29
N PRO A 153 0.77 -7.98 -9.84
CA PRO A 153 -0.15 -7.14 -9.07
C PRO A 153 0.55 -6.57 -7.84
N TYR A 154 0.50 -5.24 -7.66
CA TYR A 154 1.17 -4.58 -6.54
C TYR A 154 0.19 -3.92 -5.58
N SER A 155 -0.62 -3.00 -6.08
CA SER A 155 -1.60 -2.28 -5.26
C SER A 155 -2.73 -1.74 -6.13
N TYR A 156 -3.80 -1.32 -5.47
CA TYR A 156 -4.85 -0.52 -6.09
C TYR A 156 -4.96 0.83 -5.38
N ARG A 157 -5.43 1.85 -6.08
CA ARG A 157 -5.74 3.15 -5.47
C ARG A 157 -7.03 3.74 -6.04
N LYS A 158 -7.75 4.49 -5.20
CA LYS A 158 -8.93 5.25 -5.58
C LYS A 158 -8.50 6.55 -6.26
N MET A 159 -9.05 6.81 -7.43
CA MET A 159 -8.75 8.00 -8.22
C MET A 159 -10.02 8.53 -8.87
N LYS A 160 -10.05 9.83 -9.12
CA LYS A 160 -11.12 10.43 -9.90
C LYS A 160 -10.88 10.25 -11.39
N GLN A 161 -11.97 10.03 -12.10
CA GLN A 161 -11.99 9.81 -13.54
C GLN A 161 -13.02 10.76 -14.18
N SER A 162 -12.64 11.32 -15.32
CA SER A 162 -13.39 12.26 -16.15
C SER A 162 -12.92 12.11 -17.60
N PRO A 163 -13.83 11.78 -18.54
CA PRO A 163 -15.20 11.33 -18.31
C PRO A 163 -15.25 9.95 -17.61
N PRO A 164 -16.38 9.57 -16.98
CA PRO A 164 -16.56 8.24 -16.39
C PRO A 164 -16.43 7.13 -17.42
N THR A 165 -16.00 5.95 -16.99
CA THR A 165 -15.74 4.77 -17.82
C THR A 165 -16.65 3.58 -17.50
N ILE A 166 -17.71 3.81 -16.71
CA ILE A 166 -18.73 2.83 -16.31
C ILE A 166 -19.13 1.93 -17.49
N GLY A 167 -18.93 0.62 -17.33
CA GLY A 167 -19.31 -0.43 -18.27
C GLY A 167 -18.26 -0.77 -19.31
N SER A 168 -17.04 -0.20 -19.26
CA SER A 168 -16.06 -0.33 -20.36
C SER A 168 -14.74 -1.02 -19.99
N ASP A 169 -14.01 -0.53 -18.99
CA ASP A 169 -12.66 -1.02 -18.65
C ASP A 169 -12.42 -0.95 -17.13
N PRO A 170 -12.60 -2.06 -16.40
CA PRO A 170 -12.53 -2.04 -14.97
C PRO A 170 -11.09 -1.82 -14.54
N PHE A 171 -10.92 -1.03 -13.48
CA PHE A 171 -9.62 -0.74 -12.87
C PHE A 171 -8.64 0.07 -13.71
N ASN A 172 -9.12 0.76 -14.74
CA ASN A 172 -8.30 1.62 -15.59
C ASN A 172 -8.71 3.09 -15.44
N VAL A 173 -7.75 3.92 -15.05
CA VAL A 173 -7.91 5.37 -14.89
C VAL A 173 -7.02 6.07 -15.91
N SER A 174 -7.67 6.77 -16.82
CA SER A 174 -6.99 7.56 -17.86
C SER A 174 -6.82 9.02 -17.48
N SER A 175 -7.63 9.55 -16.57
CA SER A 175 -7.55 10.96 -16.19
C SER A 175 -6.21 11.29 -15.54
N ARG A 176 -5.61 12.38 -16.02
CA ARG A 176 -4.37 12.94 -15.52
C ARG A 176 -4.53 14.44 -15.34
N THR A 177 -3.69 15.00 -14.48
CA THR A 177 -3.71 16.41 -14.10
C THR A 177 -2.35 17.01 -14.39
N SER A 178 -2.34 18.22 -14.93
CA SER A 178 -1.11 19.01 -15.10
C SER A 178 -0.79 19.79 -13.83
N PHE A 179 0.45 19.71 -13.38
CA PHE A 179 0.95 20.44 -12.23
C PHE A 179 2.29 21.10 -12.56
N SER A 180 2.35 22.42 -12.38
CA SER A 180 3.55 23.20 -12.63
C SER A 180 3.77 24.28 -11.57
N GLY A 181 4.93 24.92 -11.63
CA GLY A 181 5.26 25.97 -10.68
C GLY A 181 6.74 26.27 -10.58
N PHE A 182 7.09 26.99 -9.52
CA PHE A 182 8.48 27.35 -9.21
C PHE A 182 8.83 27.02 -7.77
N VAL A 183 10.10 26.72 -7.52
CA VAL A 183 10.68 26.59 -6.18
C VAL A 183 11.74 27.67 -6.00
N PHE A 184 11.58 28.46 -4.94
CA PHE A 184 12.49 29.54 -4.56
C PHE A 184 13.13 29.28 -3.19
N ASP A 185 14.33 29.79 -2.98
CA ASP A 185 14.96 29.85 -1.66
C ASP A 185 14.46 31.07 -0.86
N GLN A 186 14.96 31.20 0.37
CA GLN A 186 14.67 32.34 1.25
C GLN A 186 15.08 33.73 0.70
N ASN A 187 15.90 33.78 -0.35
CA ASN A 187 16.34 35.01 -1.03
C ASN A 187 15.62 35.23 -2.37
N MET A 188 14.52 34.51 -2.62
CA MET A 188 13.76 34.54 -3.87
C MET A 188 14.60 34.14 -5.10
N GLN A 189 15.67 33.35 -4.90
CA GLN A 189 16.43 32.77 -5.99
C GLN A 189 15.85 31.40 -6.36
N PRO A 190 15.75 31.07 -7.65
CA PRO A 190 15.25 29.78 -8.08
C PRO A 190 16.14 28.62 -7.61
N VAL A 191 15.52 27.50 -7.25
CA VAL A 191 16.22 26.32 -6.73
C VAL A 191 16.13 25.16 -7.73
N GLU A 192 17.21 24.92 -8.45
CA GLU A 192 17.35 23.78 -9.38
C GLU A 192 17.43 22.42 -8.67
N GLY A 193 16.97 21.35 -9.32
CA GLY A 193 17.16 19.97 -8.88
C GLY A 193 16.38 19.61 -7.61
N THR A 194 15.32 20.35 -7.29
CA THR A 194 14.39 20.00 -6.21
C THR A 194 13.44 18.94 -6.72
N LYS A 195 13.47 17.75 -6.11
CA LYS A 195 12.63 16.60 -6.47
C LYS A 195 11.32 16.61 -5.69
N PHE A 196 10.23 16.25 -6.37
CA PHE A 196 8.91 16.07 -5.78
C PHE A 196 8.68 14.58 -5.51
N VAL A 197 8.92 14.13 -4.28
CA VAL A 197 8.76 12.72 -3.88
C VAL A 197 7.37 12.53 -3.28
N TYR A 198 6.53 11.71 -3.90
CA TYR A 198 5.16 11.45 -3.43
C TYR A 198 4.71 9.99 -3.59
N CYS A 199 5.62 9.15 -4.10
CA CYS A 199 5.45 7.72 -4.24
C CYS A 199 6.82 7.05 -4.08
N GLU A 200 6.84 5.73 -3.91
CA GLU A 200 8.10 4.99 -3.84
C GLU A 200 8.86 5.11 -5.17
N GLU A 201 10.18 5.22 -5.12
CA GLU A 201 11.03 5.32 -6.32
C GLU A 201 10.86 4.15 -7.30
N THR A 202 10.48 2.97 -6.80
CA THR A 202 10.13 1.80 -7.62
C THR A 202 8.89 2.03 -8.48
N LEU A 203 7.98 2.89 -8.02
CA LEU A 203 6.79 3.35 -8.74
C LEU A 203 7.15 4.40 -9.81
N CYS A 204 8.30 5.05 -9.66
CA CYS A 204 8.92 5.89 -10.66
C CYS A 204 9.72 5.05 -11.69
N TYR A 205 10.00 5.66 -12.85
CA TYR A 205 10.97 5.14 -13.84
C TYR A 205 10.58 3.85 -14.59
N GLY A 206 9.28 3.60 -14.77
CA GLY A 206 8.79 2.68 -15.81
C GLY A 206 8.78 1.19 -15.45
N ASN A 207 9.09 0.84 -14.19
CA ASN A 207 8.88 -0.52 -13.70
C ASN A 207 7.41 -0.80 -13.36
N THR A 208 6.56 0.23 -13.44
CA THR A 208 5.16 0.19 -13.07
C THR A 208 4.24 0.56 -14.21
N VAL A 209 3.09 -0.11 -14.24
CA VAL A 209 2.04 0.15 -15.22
C VAL A 209 0.71 0.30 -14.48
N PRO A 210 0.02 1.44 -14.63
CA PRO A 210 0.51 2.68 -15.23
C PRO A 210 1.64 3.33 -14.39
N ALA A 211 2.52 4.08 -15.05
CA ALA A 211 3.66 4.73 -14.39
C ALA A 211 3.25 6.00 -13.64
N TYR A 212 3.91 6.27 -12.51
CA TYR A 212 3.85 7.56 -11.83
C TYR A 212 4.79 8.57 -12.51
N ALA A 213 4.36 9.83 -12.55
CA ALA A 213 5.18 10.91 -13.09
C ALA A 213 6.18 11.40 -12.04
N CYS A 214 7.47 11.40 -12.35
CA CYS A 214 8.49 11.84 -11.42
C CYS A 214 9.22 13.02 -12.05
N PHE A 215 9.33 14.11 -11.30
CA PHE A 215 9.73 15.41 -11.83
C PHE A 215 10.52 16.18 -10.77
N GLU A 216 11.38 17.06 -11.26
CA GLU A 216 12.24 17.92 -10.47
C GLU A 216 12.32 19.29 -11.13
N THR A 217 12.79 20.29 -10.38
CA THR A 217 12.97 21.63 -10.93
C THR A 217 14.16 21.72 -11.88
N ASP A 218 14.00 22.51 -12.94
CA ASP A 218 15.06 22.88 -13.88
C ASP A 218 16.03 23.94 -13.32
N ALA A 219 16.98 24.40 -14.14
CA ALA A 219 17.95 25.43 -13.78
C ALA A 219 17.32 26.79 -13.38
N ASN A 220 16.06 27.05 -13.76
CA ASN A 220 15.31 28.24 -13.38
C ASN A 220 14.37 27.99 -12.20
N GLY A 221 14.49 26.84 -11.52
CA GLY A 221 13.61 26.45 -10.43
C GLY A 221 12.18 26.09 -10.88
N TYR A 222 11.93 25.99 -12.18
CA TYR A 222 10.62 25.65 -12.75
C TYR A 222 10.42 24.14 -12.76
N PHE A 223 9.21 23.69 -12.44
CA PHE A 223 8.81 22.29 -12.63
C PHE A 223 7.48 22.21 -13.39
N GLU A 224 7.30 21.11 -14.10
CA GLU A 224 6.06 20.77 -14.79
C GLU A 224 5.92 19.25 -14.92
N THR A 225 4.70 18.77 -14.77
CA THR A 225 4.31 17.38 -15.04
C THR A 225 2.87 17.35 -15.53
N ASP A 226 2.55 16.43 -16.44
CA ASP A 226 1.21 16.17 -16.96
C ASP A 226 0.70 14.75 -16.60
N GLY A 227 1.45 14.01 -15.79
CA GLY A 227 1.21 12.60 -15.53
C GLY A 227 0.73 12.28 -14.11
N LEU A 228 0.23 13.26 -13.35
CA LEU A 228 -0.32 12.99 -12.02
C LEU A 228 -1.74 12.45 -12.11
N PHE A 229 -2.03 11.38 -11.38
CA PHE A 229 -3.38 10.89 -11.20
C PHE A 229 -4.24 11.86 -10.41
N SER A 230 -5.55 11.85 -10.65
CA SER A 230 -6.47 12.77 -9.98
C SER A 230 -6.89 12.21 -8.61
N ASN A 231 -6.10 12.48 -7.58
CA ASN A 231 -6.35 12.12 -6.18
C ASN A 231 -5.55 13.04 -5.22
N TRP A 232 -5.48 12.67 -3.94
CA TRP A 232 -4.57 13.30 -2.98
C TRP A 232 -3.11 12.91 -3.24
N HIS A 233 -2.24 13.91 -3.32
CA HIS A 233 -0.78 13.77 -3.39
C HIS A 233 -0.14 14.39 -2.16
N PHE A 234 0.81 13.66 -1.58
CA PHE A 234 1.60 14.08 -0.42
C PHE A 234 3.03 14.23 -0.91
N PHE A 235 3.44 15.46 -1.19
CA PHE A 235 4.75 15.77 -1.75
C PHE A 235 5.75 16.08 -0.65
N GLU A 236 6.88 15.39 -0.67
CA GLU A 236 8.11 15.78 -0.02
C GLU A 236 9.01 16.48 -1.04
N LEU A 237 9.31 17.76 -0.81
CA LEU A 237 10.25 18.52 -1.65
C LEU A 237 11.66 18.25 -1.13
N THR A 238 12.43 17.50 -1.91
CA THR A 238 13.76 17.04 -1.52
C THR A 238 14.85 17.63 -2.39
N LYS A 239 15.99 17.95 -1.77
CA LYS A 239 17.21 18.38 -2.49
C LYS A 239 18.44 17.89 -1.74
N ASP A 240 19.40 17.33 -2.48
CA ASP A 240 20.66 16.80 -1.94
C ASP A 240 20.48 15.79 -0.78
N GLY A 241 19.37 15.05 -0.76
CA GLY A 241 19.03 14.09 0.30
C GLY A 241 18.37 14.68 1.55
N TYR A 242 17.94 15.94 1.50
CA TYR A 242 17.22 16.62 2.58
C TYR A 242 15.79 16.94 2.15
N VAL A 243 14.81 16.73 3.03
CA VAL A 243 13.43 17.23 2.89
C VAL A 243 13.37 18.64 3.43
N PHE A 244 12.94 19.58 2.59
CA PHE A 244 12.79 20.99 2.97
C PHE A 244 11.35 21.35 3.31
N MET A 245 10.39 20.65 2.72
CA MET A 245 8.97 20.93 2.87
C MET A 245 8.15 19.68 2.56
N GLU A 246 7.04 19.53 3.28
CA GLU A 246 5.97 18.60 2.97
C GLU A 246 4.73 19.41 2.56
N ASP A 247 3.99 18.92 1.58
CA ASP A 247 2.79 19.57 1.08
C ASP A 247 1.75 18.54 0.66
N ILE A 248 0.48 18.91 0.78
CA ILE A 248 -0.64 18.04 0.45
C ILE A 248 -1.52 18.77 -0.57
N VAL A 249 -1.73 18.14 -1.71
CA VAL A 249 -2.50 18.72 -2.81
C VAL A 249 -3.50 17.71 -3.33
N PHE A 250 -4.76 18.12 -3.45
CA PHE A 250 -5.76 17.35 -4.18
C PHE A 250 -5.80 17.76 -5.64
N MET A 251 -5.61 16.78 -6.53
CA MET A 251 -5.64 16.97 -7.97
C MET A 251 -6.99 16.51 -8.53
N GLU A 252 -7.76 17.44 -9.10
CA GLU A 252 -8.99 17.14 -9.82
C GLU A 252 -8.69 16.72 -11.27
N PRO A 253 -9.54 15.86 -11.87
CA PRO A 253 -9.45 15.55 -13.29
C PRO A 253 -9.52 16.81 -14.16
N ASP A 254 -8.80 16.78 -15.29
CA ASP A 254 -8.80 17.82 -16.33
C ASP A 254 -8.44 19.23 -15.83
N SER A 255 -7.78 19.31 -14.67
CA SER A 255 -7.41 20.57 -14.03
C SER A 255 -5.94 20.89 -14.28
N VAL A 256 -5.62 22.18 -14.25
CA VAL A 256 -4.25 22.69 -14.33
C VAL A 256 -3.93 23.37 -13.01
N TYR A 257 -2.92 22.85 -12.32
CA TYR A 257 -2.48 23.36 -11.02
C TYR A 257 -1.17 24.12 -11.18
N TYR A 258 -1.11 25.30 -10.57
CA TYR A 258 0.10 26.09 -10.47
C TYR A 258 0.39 26.40 -8.99
N LYS A 259 1.62 26.14 -8.53
CA LYS A 259 2.02 26.44 -7.15
C LYS A 259 3.47 26.90 -7.05
N GLU A 260 3.71 27.94 -6.27
CA GLU A 260 5.04 28.38 -5.91
C GLU A 260 5.41 27.91 -4.51
N TYR A 261 6.63 27.38 -4.38
CA TYR A 261 7.17 26.90 -3.13
C TYR A 261 8.34 27.77 -2.68
N TYR A 262 8.41 28.02 -1.37
CA TYR A 262 9.42 28.86 -0.77
C TYR A 262 10.16 28.06 0.32
N LEU A 263 11.39 27.64 0.04
CA LEU A 263 12.22 26.85 0.94
C LEU A 263 12.85 27.78 1.99
N THR A 264 12.09 28.07 3.05
CA THR A 264 12.51 28.94 4.16
C THR A 264 13.09 28.17 5.34
N GLY A 265 12.98 26.84 5.34
CA GLY A 265 13.49 25.95 6.38
C GLY A 265 14.91 25.44 6.13
N VAL A 266 15.54 24.94 7.19
CA VAL A 266 16.75 24.10 7.07
C VAL A 266 16.27 22.69 6.73
N GLY A 267 16.71 22.15 5.59
CA GLY A 267 16.34 20.80 5.18
C GLY A 267 16.67 19.77 6.26
N VAL A 268 15.75 18.84 6.51
CA VAL A 268 15.95 17.70 7.42
C VAL A 268 16.43 16.53 6.57
N LYS A 269 17.55 15.92 6.94
CA LYS A 269 18.04 14.75 6.21
C LYS A 269 16.99 13.64 6.30
N THR A 270 16.47 13.19 5.17
CA THR A 270 15.63 11.99 5.16
C THR A 270 16.55 10.81 5.39
N VAL A 271 16.50 10.26 6.60
CA VAL A 271 17.01 8.92 6.80
C VAL A 271 15.83 7.99 6.75
N ASN A 272 15.76 7.21 5.68
CA ASN A 272 14.76 6.15 5.62
C ASN A 272 15.30 5.01 6.50
N LEU A 273 15.03 5.11 7.80
CA LEU A 273 15.50 4.17 8.81
C LEU A 273 15.26 2.71 8.41
N MET A 274 14.17 2.43 7.70
CA MET A 274 13.80 1.08 7.24
C MET A 274 14.64 0.58 6.06
N LYS A 275 15.08 1.47 5.15
CA LYS A 275 15.89 1.10 3.98
C LYS A 275 17.38 1.12 4.27
N ASP A 276 17.82 2.03 5.13
CA ASP A 276 19.24 2.29 5.36
C ASP A 276 19.82 1.39 6.46
N ILE A 277 18.96 0.83 7.35
CA ILE A 277 19.36 -0.11 8.39
C ILE A 277 19.14 -1.55 7.90
N GLU A 278 20.23 -2.28 7.67
CA GLU A 278 20.19 -3.69 7.29
C GLU A 278 20.35 -4.57 8.53
N VAL A 279 19.44 -5.54 8.70
CA VAL A 279 19.61 -6.64 9.68
C VAL A 279 19.44 -7.97 8.97
N VAL A 280 20.49 -8.79 9.02
CA VAL A 280 20.54 -10.15 8.48
C VAL A 280 20.90 -11.12 9.61
N THR A 281 20.20 -12.26 9.66
CA THR A 281 20.50 -13.34 10.60
C THR A 281 21.12 -14.52 9.87
N ALA A 282 22.27 -15.00 10.34
CA ALA A 282 22.95 -16.14 9.74
C ALA A 282 23.65 -16.99 10.81
N PRO A 283 23.40 -18.31 10.88
CA PRO A 283 22.38 -19.05 10.14
C PRO A 283 20.96 -18.79 10.68
N ASN A 284 19.96 -18.90 9.81
CA ASN A 284 18.54 -18.94 10.16
C ASN A 284 17.82 -19.81 9.11
N PRO A 285 17.37 -21.05 9.43
CA PRO A 285 17.24 -21.64 10.77
C PRO A 285 18.58 -22.01 11.43
N PHE A 286 18.57 -22.22 12.76
CA PHE A 286 19.76 -22.60 13.54
C PHE A 286 19.41 -23.50 14.75
N SER A 287 20.39 -24.22 15.29
CA SER A 287 20.19 -25.15 16.44
C SER A 287 20.73 -24.63 17.78
N HIS A 288 21.81 -23.84 17.77
CA HIS A 288 22.47 -23.41 19.02
C HIS A 288 22.75 -21.92 19.08
N LYS A 289 23.09 -21.33 17.93
CA LYS A 289 23.48 -19.93 17.82
C LYS A 289 23.09 -19.39 16.45
N THR A 290 22.62 -18.14 16.42
CA THR A 290 22.57 -17.32 15.21
C THR A 290 23.42 -16.08 15.41
N THR A 291 23.78 -15.42 14.32
CA THR A 291 24.52 -14.16 14.35
C THR A 291 23.73 -13.11 13.61
N PHE A 292 23.48 -11.98 14.27
CA PHE A 292 22.91 -10.78 13.68
C PHE A 292 24.03 -9.96 13.05
N HIS A 293 23.92 -9.70 11.77
CA HIS A 293 24.72 -8.75 11.02
C HIS A 293 23.88 -7.50 10.82
N ILE A 294 24.27 -6.42 11.48
CA ILE A 294 23.53 -5.17 11.55
C ILE A 294 24.38 -4.08 10.89
N SER A 295 23.82 -3.33 9.96
CA SER A 295 24.46 -2.16 9.37
C SER A 295 23.62 -0.94 9.71
N ILE A 296 24.15 -0.06 10.56
CA ILE A 296 23.53 1.23 10.86
C ILE A 296 24.38 2.32 10.19
N PRO A 297 23.78 3.15 9.31
CA PRO A 297 24.45 4.30 8.69
C PRO A 297 25.12 5.21 9.73
N GLN A 298 26.30 5.75 9.41
CA GLN A 298 27.05 6.67 10.28
C GLN A 298 26.31 7.97 10.55
N GLU A 299 25.37 8.32 9.67
CA GLU A 299 24.67 9.59 9.67
C GLU A 299 23.41 9.56 10.53
N LEU A 300 23.08 8.40 11.10
CA LEU A 300 22.07 8.27 12.13
C LEU A 300 22.69 8.55 13.49
N ASP A 301 22.30 9.67 14.08
CA ASP A 301 22.56 9.93 15.49
C ASP A 301 21.54 9.13 16.31
N TRP A 302 22.01 8.07 16.98
CA TRP A 302 21.18 7.23 17.83
C TRP A 302 21.86 7.01 19.18
N SER A 303 21.04 6.92 20.22
CA SER A 303 21.51 6.78 21.60
C SER A 303 21.40 5.35 22.11
N GLU A 304 20.32 4.66 21.73
CA GLU A 304 20.01 3.31 22.15
C GLU A 304 19.56 2.48 20.96
N ALA A 305 20.10 1.27 20.83
CA ALA A 305 19.61 0.30 19.86
C ALA A 305 19.52 -1.07 20.52
N ARG A 306 18.50 -1.85 20.17
CA ARG A 306 18.34 -3.21 20.70
C ARG A 306 17.66 -4.13 19.70
N ILE A 307 17.94 -5.41 19.84
CA ILE A 307 17.14 -6.47 19.24
C ILE A 307 16.28 -7.10 20.34
N THR A 308 14.98 -7.17 20.14
CA THR A 308 14.05 -7.82 21.08
C THR A 308 13.49 -9.08 20.42
N ILE A 309 13.44 -10.19 21.16
CA ILE A 309 13.02 -11.49 20.63
C ILE A 309 11.71 -11.91 21.30
N PHE A 310 10.73 -12.28 20.49
CA PHE A 310 9.39 -12.64 20.92
C PHE A 310 9.03 -14.08 20.52
N ASN A 311 8.18 -14.72 21.32
CA ASN A 311 7.50 -15.93 20.88
C ASN A 311 6.34 -15.58 19.94
N MET A 312 5.72 -16.61 19.33
CA MET A 312 4.55 -16.43 18.46
C MET A 312 3.29 -15.92 19.18
N LYS A 313 3.30 -15.82 20.52
CA LYS A 313 2.23 -15.18 21.30
C LYS A 313 2.50 -13.69 21.54
N GLY A 314 3.58 -13.14 20.99
CA GLY A 314 4.00 -11.75 21.19
C GLY A 314 4.63 -11.48 22.56
N GLN A 315 5.02 -12.51 23.32
CA GLN A 315 5.69 -12.33 24.60
C GLN A 315 7.19 -12.20 24.38
N GLU A 316 7.80 -11.18 24.96
CA GLU A 316 9.25 -11.00 24.99
C GLU A 316 9.92 -12.16 25.72
N ILE A 317 10.95 -12.73 25.12
CA ILE A 317 11.73 -13.85 25.67
C ILE A 317 13.15 -13.42 26.00
N ASP A 318 13.73 -12.55 25.17
CA ASP A 318 15.10 -12.09 25.33
C ASP A 318 15.28 -10.74 24.63
N PHE A 319 16.33 -10.00 25.01
CA PHE A 319 16.73 -8.79 24.30
C PHE A 319 18.25 -8.63 24.31
N ILE A 320 18.78 -8.10 23.22
CA ILE A 320 20.21 -7.89 23.01
C ILE A 320 20.42 -6.38 22.84
N PRO A 321 20.95 -5.68 23.86
CA PRO A 321 21.32 -4.28 23.69
C PRO A 321 22.51 -4.18 22.74
N ILE A 322 22.41 -3.28 21.76
CA ILE A 322 23.49 -2.99 20.82
C ILE A 322 24.35 -1.91 21.46
N VAL A 323 25.35 -2.35 22.22
CA VAL A 323 26.28 -1.45 22.92
C VAL A 323 27.39 -1.07 21.93
N GLY A 324 27.21 0.06 21.23
CA GLY A 324 28.12 0.52 20.18
C GLY A 324 28.16 2.04 20.08
N ASN A 325 29.34 2.57 19.79
CA ASN A 325 29.66 4.00 19.82
C ASN A 325 28.78 4.79 18.81
N PRO A 326 28.00 5.81 19.24
CA PRO A 326 27.11 6.64 18.39
C PRO A 326 27.80 7.26 17.16
N TRP A 327 29.13 7.20 17.10
CA TRP A 327 29.99 7.92 16.16
C TRP A 327 30.73 7.02 15.17
N ALA A 328 30.52 5.70 15.22
CA ALA A 328 31.18 4.75 14.34
C ALA A 328 30.15 3.84 13.67
N GLY A 329 29.27 4.43 12.86
CA GLY A 329 28.48 3.63 11.91
C GLY A 329 29.38 2.65 11.17
N GLY A 330 28.88 1.43 11.13
CA GLY A 330 29.71 0.25 10.99
C GLY A 330 28.86 -0.99 11.15
N LYS A 331 29.37 -2.09 10.61
CA LYS A 331 28.73 -3.39 10.72
C LYS A 331 28.88 -3.88 12.15
N VAL A 332 27.78 -3.99 12.88
CA VAL A 332 27.73 -4.66 14.19
C VAL A 332 27.43 -6.14 13.95
N ILE A 333 28.20 -7.01 14.59
CA ILE A 333 28.01 -8.46 14.54
C ILE A 333 27.72 -8.93 15.96
N LEU A 334 26.51 -9.45 16.18
CA LEU A 334 26.05 -9.89 17.51
C LEU A 334 25.67 -11.35 17.46
N ASP A 335 26.29 -12.15 18.33
CA ASP A 335 25.93 -13.54 18.50
C ASP A 335 24.79 -13.68 19.48
N TRP A 336 23.78 -14.47 19.13
CA TRP A 336 22.70 -14.84 20.02
C TRP A 336 22.64 -16.34 20.25
N VAL A 337 22.61 -16.72 21.52
CA VAL A 337 22.50 -18.10 21.99
C VAL A 337 21.24 -18.17 22.87
N PRO A 338 20.20 -18.91 22.46
CA PRO A 338 18.91 -18.98 23.18
C PRO A 338 19.02 -19.46 24.63
N GLY A 339 20.13 -20.08 25.02
CA GLY A 339 20.34 -20.71 26.33
C GLY A 339 20.61 -19.80 27.53
N ASN A 340 20.73 -18.48 27.35
CA ASN A 340 20.87 -17.55 28.48
C ASN A 340 19.51 -17.13 29.08
N ALA A 341 18.42 -17.25 28.31
CA ALA A 341 17.06 -17.10 28.77
C ALA A 341 16.44 -18.49 29.00
N ASN A 342 15.64 -18.66 30.05
CA ASN A 342 15.11 -19.95 30.49
C ASN A 342 14.51 -20.79 29.32
N ASN A 343 15.12 -21.95 29.02
CA ASN A 343 14.57 -23.03 28.17
C ASN A 343 13.73 -22.56 26.96
N ILE A 344 14.35 -21.83 26.04
CA ILE A 344 13.76 -21.57 24.72
C ILE A 344 13.77 -22.89 23.93
N GLY A 345 12.58 -23.42 23.62
CA GLY A 345 12.43 -24.65 22.84
C GLY A 345 12.54 -24.43 21.32
N PRO A 346 12.67 -25.50 20.53
CA PRO A 346 12.63 -25.40 19.08
C PRO A 346 11.27 -24.83 18.62
N GLY A 347 11.29 -24.00 17.57
CA GLY A 347 10.08 -23.34 17.08
C GLY A 347 10.33 -22.08 16.27
N LEU A 348 9.22 -21.41 15.94
CA LEU A 348 9.21 -20.10 15.29
C LEU A 348 9.20 -18.99 16.34
N TYR A 349 9.98 -17.95 16.08
CA TYR A 349 10.12 -16.76 16.89
C TYR A 349 10.13 -15.53 15.99
N LEU A 350 9.95 -14.37 16.59
CA LEU A 350 10.12 -13.07 15.93
C LEU A 350 11.26 -12.32 16.60
N TYR A 351 11.99 -11.54 15.85
CA TYR A 351 12.81 -10.48 16.43
C TYR A 351 12.41 -9.13 15.85
N THR A 352 12.50 -8.11 16.70
CA THR A 352 12.41 -6.72 16.29
C THR A 352 13.75 -6.04 16.50
N MET A 353 14.09 -5.09 15.64
CA MET A 353 15.14 -4.11 15.91
C MET A 353 14.49 -2.78 16.25
N GLU A 354 14.94 -2.18 17.35
CA GLU A 354 14.50 -0.87 17.80
C GLU A 354 15.70 0.08 17.89
N LEU A 355 15.47 1.35 17.50
CA LEU A 355 16.43 2.45 17.58
C LEU A 355 15.74 3.61 18.30
N ASP A 356 16.27 4.04 19.45
CA ASP A 356 15.70 5.07 20.33
C ASP A 356 14.20 4.85 20.62
N GLY A 357 13.83 3.58 20.86
CA GLY A 357 12.46 3.16 21.14
C GLY A 357 11.54 3.08 19.92
N LYS A 358 12.02 3.39 18.71
CA LYS A 358 11.26 3.23 17.46
C LYS A 358 11.53 1.87 16.83
N LEU A 359 10.47 1.16 16.47
CA LEU A 359 10.55 -0.09 15.72
C LEU A 359 11.07 0.17 14.30
N ILE A 360 12.19 -0.47 13.95
CA ILE A 360 12.86 -0.32 12.64
C ILE A 360 12.62 -1.54 11.75
N LYS A 361 12.64 -2.75 12.30
CA LYS A 361 12.49 -3.98 11.52
C LYS A 361 11.89 -5.08 12.37
N SER A 362 11.13 -5.99 11.75
CA SER A 362 10.58 -7.19 12.39
C SER A 362 10.65 -8.37 11.44
N GLU A 363 11.25 -9.48 11.88
CA GLU A 363 11.56 -10.64 11.04
C GLU A 363 11.47 -11.94 11.84
N LYS A 364 11.47 -13.08 11.14
CA LYS A 364 11.35 -14.41 11.75
C LYS A 364 12.70 -15.01 12.14
N LEU A 365 12.72 -15.74 13.26
CA LEU A 365 13.80 -16.64 13.68
C LEU A 365 13.27 -18.07 13.79
N ILE A 366 14.09 -19.04 13.39
CA ILE A 366 13.72 -20.45 13.42
C ILE A 366 14.78 -21.24 14.19
N ILE A 367 14.35 -21.86 15.30
CA ILE A 367 15.19 -22.70 16.17
C ILE A 367 14.83 -24.16 15.92
N ASN A 368 15.81 -24.99 15.56
CA ASN A 368 15.59 -26.38 15.19
C ASN A 368 15.67 -27.37 16.36
N GLU A 369 16.51 -27.11 17.37
CA GLU A 369 16.81 -28.06 18.47
C GLU A 369 16.87 -27.37 19.83
#